data_AF-X1TFM0-F1
#
_entry.id   AF-X1TFM0-F1
#
_cell.length_a   1.000
_cell.length_b   1.000
_cell.length_c   1.000
_cell.angle_alpha   90.00
_cell.angle_beta   90.00
_cell.angle_gamma   90.00
#
_symmetry.space_group_name_H-M   'P 1'
#
loop_
_entity.id
_entity.type
_entity.pdbx_description
1 polymer ?
#
loop_
_entity_poly.entity_id
_entity_poly.type
_entity_poly.pdbx_seq_one_letter_code
_entity_poly.pdbx_strand_id
1 'polypeptide(L)'
;MKYDKEEKDILDAYESGRMILSTPSKKEIESIKAIAKNTFKKDKRITIRLYDHDYKGIQKKAIAMGIPYQTLISGIVHRYIEGDLVSKNG
;
A
#
# COMPACT_ATOMS: atom_id res chain seq x y z
N MET A 1 18.72 0.09 10.91
CA MET A 1 17.46 -0.67 11.04
C MET A 1 17.80 -2.00 11.68
N LYS A 2 17.11 -2.38 12.75
CA LYS A 2 17.39 -3.61 13.50
C LYS A 2 16.28 -4.57 13.09
N TYR A 3 16.61 -5.58 12.28
CA TYR A 3 15.65 -6.60 11.89
C TYR A 3 15.05 -7.22 13.15
N ASP A 4 13.72 -7.36 13.16
CA ASP A 4 13.05 -8.08 14.23
C ASP A 4 13.41 -9.58 14.18
N LYS A 5 12.97 -10.33 15.19
CA LYS A 5 13.36 -11.74 15.32
C LYS A 5 12.77 -12.58 14.18
N GLU A 6 11.58 -12.22 13.69
CA GLU A 6 10.92 -12.91 12.59
C GLU A 6 11.62 -12.62 11.26
N GLU A 7 11.99 -11.37 11.01
CA GLU A 7 12.73 -10.93 9.83
C GLU A 7 14.10 -11.60 9.73
N LYS A 8 14.80 -11.76 10.86
CA LYS A 8 16.07 -12.51 10.90
C LYS A 8 15.91 -13.99 10.62
N ASP A 9 14.91 -14.63 11.22
CA ASP A 9 14.65 -16.05 11.01
C ASP A 9 14.29 -16.33 9.54
N ILE A 10 13.56 -15.41 8.88
CA ILE A 10 13.27 -15.46 7.45
C ILE A 10 14.54 -15.32 6.60
N LEU A 11 15.41 -14.35 6.94
CA LEU A 11 16.69 -14.15 6.24
C LEU A 11 17.59 -15.39 6.34
N ASP A 12 17.75 -15.93 7.55
CA ASP A 12 18.56 -17.10 7.80
C ASP A 12 18.00 -18.34 7.07
N ALA A 13 16.67 -18.50 7.00
CA ALA A 13 16.02 -19.58 6.25
C ALA A 13 16.19 -19.42 4.73
N TYR A 14 16.21 -18.19 4.22
CA TYR A 14 16.46 -17.88 2.81
C TYR A 14 17.93 -18.12 2.42
N GLU A 15 18.88 -17.58 3.20
CA GLU A 15 20.32 -17.71 2.95
C GLU A 15 20.83 -19.15 3.09
N SER A 16 20.25 -19.91 4.02
CA SER A 16 20.58 -21.33 4.20
C SER A 16 19.95 -22.26 3.16
N GLY A 17 19.20 -21.74 2.19
CA GLY A 17 18.55 -22.54 1.14
C GLY A 17 17.48 -23.51 1.67
N ARG A 18 17.05 -23.35 2.92
CA ARG A 18 16.03 -24.20 3.57
C ARG A 18 14.60 -23.80 3.22
N MET A 19 14.41 -22.66 2.55
CA MET A 19 13.11 -22.29 1.98
C MET A 19 12.74 -23.22 0.82
N ILE A 20 11.83 -24.15 1.09
CA ILE A 20 11.17 -24.93 0.06
C ILE A 20 10.14 -23.99 -0.59
N LEU A 21 10.45 -23.53 -1.80
CA LEU A 21 9.51 -22.77 -2.61
C LEU A 21 8.38 -23.71 -3.05
N SER A 22 7.27 -23.68 -2.32
CA SER A 22 6.04 -24.33 -2.75
C SER A 22 5.50 -23.58 -3.96
N THR A 23 5.51 -24.19 -5.15
CA THR A 23 4.77 -23.66 -6.29
C THR A 23 3.27 -23.69 -5.96
N PRO A 24 2.61 -22.53 -5.84
CA PRO A 24 1.21 -22.50 -5.46
C PRO A 24 0.37 -23.22 -6.51
N SER A 25 -0.60 -23.99 -6.06
CA SER A 25 -1.55 -24.66 -6.95
C SER A 25 -2.38 -23.62 -7.70
N LYS A 26 -2.97 -24.02 -8.84
CA LYS A 26 -3.87 -23.14 -9.61
C LYS A 26 -5.01 -22.55 -8.75
N LYS A 27 -5.52 -23.31 -7.77
CA LYS A 27 -6.56 -22.87 -6.84
C LYS A 27 -6.07 -21.81 -5.85
N GLU A 28 -4.85 -21.92 -5.35
CA GLU A 28 -4.25 -20.93 -4.45
C GLU A 28 -3.93 -19.62 -5.17
N ILE A 29 -3.45 -19.71 -6.41
CA ILE A 29 -3.25 -18.51 -7.25
C ILE A 29 -4.59 -17.80 -7.48
N GLU A 30 -5.66 -18.55 -7.73
CA GLU A 30 -6.99 -18.00 -7.95
C GLU A 30 -7.58 -17.38 -6.67
N SER A 31 -7.42 -18.02 -5.52
CA SER A 31 -7.88 -17.47 -4.23
C SER A 31 -7.12 -16.21 -3.84
N ILE A 32 -5.79 -16.18 -4.00
CA ILE A 32 -4.95 -15.00 -3.75
C ILE A 32 -5.36 -13.85 -4.67
N LYS A 33 -5.61 -14.13 -5.95
CA LYS A 33 -6.12 -13.12 -6.91
C LYS A 33 -7.49 -12.59 -6.51
N ALA A 34 -8.40 -13.46 -6.06
CA ALA A 34 -9.73 -13.06 -5.61
C ALA A 34 -9.67 -12.18 -4.36
N ILE A 35 -8.83 -12.55 -3.38
CA ILE A 35 -8.59 -11.77 -2.16
C ILE A 35 -8.02 -10.40 -2.53
N ALA A 36 -6.95 -10.35 -3.31
CA ALA A 36 -6.35 -9.09 -3.76
C ALA A 36 -7.38 -8.20 -4.48
N LYS A 37 -8.14 -8.77 -5.42
CA LYS A 37 -9.17 -8.04 -6.16
C LYS A 37 -10.26 -7.45 -5.26
N ASN A 38 -10.66 -8.18 -4.23
CA ASN A 38 -11.66 -7.72 -3.27
C ASN A 38 -11.10 -6.65 -2.32
N THR A 39 -9.86 -6.81 -1.84
CA THR A 39 -9.20 -5.85 -0.95
C THR A 39 -8.91 -4.52 -1.65
N PHE A 40 -8.49 -4.54 -2.91
CA PHE A 40 -8.22 -3.31 -3.68
C PHE A 40 -9.47 -2.66 -4.30
N LYS A 41 -10.66 -3.21 -4.05
CA LYS A 41 -11.90 -2.69 -4.60
C LYS A 41 -12.27 -1.38 -3.91
N LYS A 42 -12.14 -0.26 -4.63
CA LYS A 42 -12.59 1.07 -4.18
C LYS A 42 -14.11 1.20 -4.39
N ASP A 43 -14.91 0.66 -3.47
CA ASP A 43 -16.37 0.61 -3.57
C ASP A 43 -17.10 1.74 -2.79
N LYS A 44 -16.39 2.48 -1.94
CA LYS A 44 -16.95 3.61 -1.18
C LYS A 44 -16.61 4.95 -1.83
N ARG A 45 -17.62 5.80 -2.02
CA ARG A 45 -17.48 7.19 -2.47
C ARG A 45 -17.70 8.14 -1.31
N ILE A 46 -16.78 9.09 -1.13
CA ILE A 46 -16.90 10.17 -0.15
C ILE A 46 -16.84 11.53 -0.85
N THR A 47 -17.48 12.54 -0.27
CA THR A 47 -17.38 13.93 -0.70
C THR A 47 -16.69 14.71 0.41
N ILE A 48 -15.59 15.38 0.10
CA ILE A 48 -14.81 16.18 1.05
C ILE A 48 -14.74 17.63 0.58
N ARG A 49 -14.79 18.58 1.52
CA ARG A 49 -14.50 19.99 1.25
C ARG A 49 -13.02 20.24 1.47
N LEU A 50 -12.39 20.99 0.57
CA LEU A 50 -10.99 21.36 0.62
C LEU A 50 -10.86 22.88 0.41
N TYR A 51 -9.81 23.47 0.97
CA TYR A 51 -9.44 24.83 0.60
C TYR A 51 -8.95 24.86 -0.86
N ASP A 52 -9.20 25.96 -1.57
CA ASP A 52 -8.83 26.10 -2.99
C ASP A 52 -7.32 25.91 -3.22
N HIS A 53 -6.49 26.46 -2.33
CA HIS A 53 -5.04 26.33 -2.41
C HIS A 53 -4.57 24.88 -2.23
N ASP A 54 -5.19 24.12 -1.32
CA ASP A 54 -4.88 22.70 -1.11
C ASP A 54 -5.28 21.86 -2.32
N TYR A 55 -6.48 22.11 -2.86
CA TYR A 55 -6.96 21.40 -4.06
C TYR A 55 -6.00 21.59 -5.25
N LYS A 56 -5.58 22.82 -5.51
CA LYS A 56 -4.57 23.13 -6.54
C LYS A 56 -3.22 22.49 -6.25
N GLY A 57 -2.79 22.50 -4.98
CA GLY A 57 -1.56 21.85 -4.53
C GLY A 57 -1.57 20.34 -4.80
N ILE A 58 -2.69 19.68 -4.50
CA ILE A 58 -2.91 18.25 -4.77
C ILE A 58 -2.85 17.97 -6.27
N GLN A 59 -3.53 18.76 -7.10
CA GLN A 59 -3.49 18.60 -8.56
C GLN A 59 -2.07 18.72 -9.11
N LYS A 60 -1.31 19.74 -8.67
CA LYS A 60 0.07 19.96 -9.11
C LYS A 60 0.97 18.77 -8.74
N LYS A 61 0.85 18.27 -7.51
CA LYS A 61 1.62 17.08 -7.06
C LYS A 61 1.25 15.82 -7.84
N ALA A 62 -0.04 15.61 -8.11
CA ALA A 62 -0.51 14.46 -8.86
C ALA A 62 0.01 14.47 -10.31
N ILE A 63 -0.02 15.63 -10.97
CA ILE A 63 0.56 15.82 -12.32
C ILE A 63 2.06 15.53 -12.32
N ALA A 64 2.81 16.04 -11.33
CA ALA A 64 4.24 15.78 -11.22
C ALA A 64 4.57 14.29 -11.03
N MET A 65 3.66 13.53 -10.40
CA MET A 65 3.76 12.08 -10.24
C MET A 65 3.17 11.28 -11.41
N GLY A 66 2.55 11.93 -12.40
CA GLY A 66 1.90 11.27 -13.54
C GLY A 66 0.66 10.46 -13.17
N ILE A 67 0.00 10.76 -12.04
CA ILE A 67 -1.18 10.03 -11.54
C ILE A 67 -2.40 10.94 -11.43
N PRO A 68 -3.63 10.39 -11.47
CA PRO A 68 -4.84 11.15 -11.16
C PRO A 68 -4.80 11.69 -9.72
N TYR A 69 -5.30 12.91 -9.51
CA TYR A 69 -5.33 13.52 -8.18
C TYR A 69 -6.18 12.72 -7.18
N GLN A 70 -7.22 12.03 -7.63
CA GLN A 70 -8.02 11.13 -6.82
C GLN A 70 -7.20 9.92 -6.35
N THR A 71 -6.30 9.41 -7.20
CA THR A 71 -5.38 8.32 -6.84
C THR A 71 -4.40 8.77 -5.77
N LEU A 72 -3.87 9.99 -5.88
CA LEU A 72 -3.01 10.59 -4.86
C LEU A 72 -3.75 10.72 -3.52
N ILE A 73 -4.97 11.29 -3.51
CA ILE A 73 -5.78 11.44 -2.29
C ILE A 73 -6.05 10.07 -1.65
N SER A 74 -6.48 9.09 -2.45
CA SER A 74 -6.75 7.73 -1.99
C SER A 74 -5.50 7.06 -1.41
N GLY A 75 -4.32 7.27 -2.03
CA GLY A 75 -3.05 6.74 -1.54
C GLY A 75 -2.59 7.40 -0.24
N ILE A 76 -2.80 8.70 -0.08
CA ILE A 76 -2.49 9.40 1.18
C ILE A 76 -3.34 8.85 2.32
N VAL A 77 -4.66 8.68 2.11
CA VAL A 77 -5.57 8.11 3.12
C VAL A 77 -5.16 6.70 3.51
N HIS A 78 -4.85 5.84 2.54
CA HIS A 78 -4.39 4.48 2.80
C HIS A 78 -3.10 4.49 3.63
N ARG A 79 -2.06 5.21 3.18
CA ARG A 79 -0.77 5.29 3.89
C ARG A 79 -0.89 5.90 5.29
N TYR A 80 -1.83 6.82 5.50
CA TYR A 80 -2.09 7.37 6.82
C TYR A 80 -2.74 6.34 7.76
N ILE A 81 -3.66 5.51 7.26
CA ILE A 81 -4.30 4.44 8.03
C ILE A 81 -3.34 3.29 8.33
N GLU A 82 -2.49 2.91 7.37
CA GLU A 82 -1.49 1.84 7.54
C GLU A 82 -0.29 2.28 8.41
N GLY A 83 -0.17 3.56 8.75
CA GLY A 83 0.91 4.09 9.60
C GLY A 83 2.19 4.52 8.84
N ASP A 84 2.22 4.33 7.52
CA ASP A 84 3.32 4.77 6.63
C ASP A 84 3.47 6.30 6.51
N LEU A 85 2.46 7.05 6.96
CA LEU A 85 2.45 8.50 6.95
C LEU A 85 2.21 9.03 8.37
N VAL A 86 3.31 9.40 9.03
CA VAL A 86 3.27 9.97 10.39
C VAL A 86 3.04 11.48 10.30
N SER A 87 2.02 11.98 11.01
CA SER A 87 1.86 13.42 11.20
C SER A 87 3.10 13.95 11.93
N LYS A 88 3.81 14.90 11.32
CA LYS A 88 4.77 15.72 12.07
C LYS A 88 3.96 16.67 12.95
N ASN A 89 3.52 16.16 14.09
CA ASN A 89 3.13 17.03 15.18
C ASN A 89 4.40 17.74 15.66
N GLY A 90 4.37 19.06 15.68
CA GLY A 90 5.37 19.87 16.38
C GLY A 90 5.25 19.70 17.88
#